data_AF-A0A966UI10-F1
#
_entry.id   AF-A0A966UI10-F1
#
_cell.length_a   1.000
_cell.length_b   1.000
_cell.length_c   1.000
_cell.angle_alpha   90.00
_cell.angle_beta   90.00
_cell.angle_gamma   90.00
#
_symmetry.space_group_name_H-M   'P 1'
#
loop_
_entity.id
_entity.type
_entity.pdbx_description
1 polymer ?
#
loop_
_entity_poly.entity_id
_entity_poly.type
_entity_poly.pdbx_seq_one_letter_code
_entity_poly.pdbx_strand_id
1 'polypeptide(L)'
;AWLWFGLCVSDVLDGYLARRHGTTKSGAFLDPLADKVLVLGAMFTLVSRDMFGVWPVVIIAVREVVVSIYRVVVGARGVSVPASRIAKVKTLSQQVSVGFALAPFSAVDMRYTWLTTLWLAVGLTIISGLQYAVRALRPAFSLRRAAK
;
A
#
# COMPACT_ATOMS: atom_id res chain seq x y z
N ALA A 1 -0.97 19.31 -0.87
CA ALA A 1 -0.99 18.71 0.49
C ALA A 1 -2.38 18.58 1.07
N TRP A 2 -3.16 19.65 1.23
CA TRP A 2 -4.47 19.58 1.91
C TRP A 2 -5.45 18.57 1.29
N LEU A 3 -5.55 18.52 -0.04
CA LEU A 3 -6.34 17.50 -0.75
C LEU A 3 -5.86 16.07 -0.48
N TRP A 4 -4.54 15.86 -0.42
CA TRP A 4 -3.95 14.55 -0.13
C TRP A 4 -4.27 14.08 1.29
N PHE A 5 -4.11 14.95 2.28
CA PHE A 5 -4.51 14.65 3.65
C PHE A 5 -6.02 14.40 3.77
N GLY A 6 -6.84 15.16 3.04
CA GLY A 6 -8.28 14.94 2.95
C GLY A 6 -8.63 13.55 2.42
N LEU A 7 -7.95 13.09 1.36
CA LEU A 7 -8.13 11.76 0.79
C LEU A 7 -7.74 10.65 1.78
N CYS A 8 -6.59 10.78 2.47
CA CYS A 8 -6.20 9.81 3.50
C CYS A 8 -7.19 9.74 4.68
N VAL A 9 -7.84 10.87 5.02
CA VAL A 9 -8.89 10.89 6.04
C VAL A 9 -10.20 10.27 5.52
N SER A 10 -10.51 10.47 4.23
CA SER A 10 -11.67 9.86 3.58
C SER A 10 -11.63 8.33 3.66
N ASP A 11 -10.47 7.71 3.46
CA ASP A 11 -10.32 6.24 3.56
C ASP A 11 -10.67 5.71 4.98
N VAL A 12 -10.39 6.49 6.02
CA VAL A 12 -10.75 6.15 7.40
C VAL A 12 -12.25 6.23 7.62
N LEU A 13 -12.90 7.22 6.99
CA LEU A 13 -14.35 7.42 7.04
C LEU A 13 -15.09 6.34 6.28
N ASP A 14 -14.63 5.94 5.09
CA ASP A 14 -15.21 4.85 4.31
C ASP A 14 -15.11 3.52 5.06
N GLY A 15 -13.97 3.28 5.72
CA GLY A 15 -13.80 2.13 6.61
C GLY A 15 -14.73 2.16 7.83
N TYR A 16 -15.09 3.34 8.37
CA TYR A 16 -16.04 3.48 9.46
C TYR A 16 -17.49 3.24 8.99
N LEU A 17 -17.87 3.80 7.85
CA LEU A 17 -19.19 3.58 7.25
C LEU A 17 -19.41 2.11 6.88
N ALA A 18 -18.40 1.45 6.29
CA ALA A 18 -18.47 0.04 5.91
C ALA A 18 -18.69 -0.91 7.11
N ARG A 19 -18.16 -0.56 8.30
CA ARG A 19 -18.41 -1.30 9.54
C ARG A 19 -19.82 -1.11 10.10
N ARG A 20 -20.46 0.02 9.80
CA ARG A 20 -21.78 0.37 10.32
C ARG A 20 -22.94 -0.07 9.42
N HIS A 21 -22.74 -0.04 8.10
CA HIS A 21 -23.80 -0.30 7.11
C HIS A 21 -23.64 -1.62 6.34
N GLY A 22 -22.55 -2.37 6.57
CA GLY A 22 -22.26 -3.62 5.88
C GLY A 22 -21.50 -3.38 4.57
N THR A 23 -20.54 -4.25 4.29
CA THR A 23 -19.70 -4.19 3.09
C THR A 23 -20.36 -4.93 1.93
N THR A 24 -20.49 -4.27 0.77
CA THR A 24 -20.89 -4.94 -0.47
C THR A 24 -19.71 -5.73 -1.06
N LYS A 25 -19.97 -6.86 -1.72
CA LYS A 25 -18.89 -7.68 -2.34
C LYS A 25 -18.05 -6.87 -3.33
N SER A 26 -18.69 -5.95 -4.06
CA SER A 26 -18.02 -5.06 -5.02
C SER A 26 -17.19 -3.98 -4.32
N GLY A 27 -17.74 -3.32 -3.28
CA GLY A 27 -17.00 -2.30 -2.52
C GLY A 27 -15.77 -2.86 -1.81
N ALA A 28 -15.86 -4.08 -1.25
CA ALA A 28 -14.73 -4.76 -0.61
C ALA A 28 -13.51 -4.94 -1.53
N PHE A 29 -13.72 -5.01 -2.84
CA PHE A 29 -12.69 -5.18 -3.85
C PHE A 29 -12.26 -3.84 -4.47
N LEU A 30 -13.23 -2.93 -4.70
CA LEU A 30 -12.98 -1.64 -5.31
C LEU A 30 -12.25 -0.67 -4.38
N ASP A 31 -12.56 -0.62 -3.09
CA ASP A 31 -11.90 0.31 -2.16
C ASP A 31 -10.38 0.08 -2.10
N PRO A 32 -9.88 -1.17 -1.91
CA PRO A 32 -8.44 -1.41 -1.87
C PRO A 32 -7.76 -1.30 -3.24
N LEU A 33 -8.52 -1.25 -4.33
CA LEU A 33 -8.00 -1.02 -5.67
C LEU A 33 -7.83 0.49 -5.91
N ALA A 34 -8.86 1.27 -5.57
CA ALA A 34 -8.85 2.72 -5.66
C ALA A 34 -7.72 3.33 -4.83
N ASP A 35 -7.54 2.87 -3.58
CA ASP A 35 -6.43 3.28 -2.70
C ASP A 35 -5.06 3.14 -3.39
N LYS A 36 -4.79 1.98 -4.02
CA LYS A 36 -3.51 1.75 -4.69
C LYS A 36 -3.32 2.59 -5.94
N VAL A 37 -4.38 2.73 -6.74
CA VAL A 37 -4.34 3.57 -7.96
C VAL A 37 -4.07 5.02 -7.58
N LEU A 38 -4.72 5.53 -6.54
CA LEU A 38 -4.55 6.88 -6.03
C LEU A 38 -3.12 7.10 -5.52
N VAL A 39 -2.60 6.19 -4.70
CA VAL A 39 -1.27 6.34 -4.12
C VAL A 39 -0.17 6.20 -5.18
N LEU A 40 -0.26 5.19 -6.05
CA LEU A 40 0.72 5.02 -7.13
C LEU A 40 0.64 6.18 -8.12
N GLY A 41 -0.57 6.64 -8.47
CA GLY A 41 -0.77 7.80 -9.36
C GLY A 41 -0.10 9.07 -8.81
N ALA A 42 -0.24 9.31 -7.50
CA ALA A 42 0.45 10.43 -6.86
C ALA A 42 1.97 10.28 -6.91
N MET A 43 2.50 9.08 -6.66
CA MET A 43 3.94 8.82 -6.75
C MET A 43 4.49 9.00 -8.17
N PHE A 44 3.79 8.51 -9.19
CA PHE A 44 4.17 8.72 -10.60
C PHE A 44 4.09 10.20 -11.00
N THR A 45 3.12 10.94 -10.47
CA THR A 45 3.06 12.39 -10.66
C THR A 45 4.28 13.08 -10.04
N LEU A 46 4.73 12.64 -8.85
CA LEU A 46 5.94 13.16 -8.21
C LEU A 46 7.22 12.78 -8.95
N VAL A 47 7.24 11.64 -9.65
CA VAL A 47 8.32 11.27 -10.57
C VAL A 47 8.37 12.22 -11.76
N SER A 48 7.22 12.55 -12.38
CA SER A 48 7.17 13.51 -13.49
C SER A 48 7.55 14.95 -13.12
N ARG A 49 7.67 15.24 -11.82
CA ARG A 49 8.09 16.54 -11.27
C ARG A 49 9.55 16.52 -10.79
N ASP A 50 10.30 15.47 -11.12
CA ASP A 50 11.69 15.23 -10.68
C ASP A 50 11.87 15.23 -9.15
N MET A 51 10.79 15.03 -8.40
CA MET A 51 10.86 14.92 -6.95
C MET A 51 11.21 13.49 -6.56
N PHE A 52 10.55 12.49 -7.15
CA PHE A 52 10.80 11.09 -6.84
C PHE A 52 11.63 10.42 -7.94
N GLY A 53 12.55 9.54 -7.54
CA GLY A 53 13.21 8.65 -8.51
C GLY A 53 12.26 7.59 -9.04
N VAL A 54 12.39 7.24 -10.33
CA VAL A 54 11.58 6.18 -10.99
C VAL A 54 11.71 4.85 -10.27
N TRP A 55 12.93 4.45 -9.90
CA TRP A 55 13.21 3.14 -9.30
C TRP A 55 12.51 2.89 -7.96
N PRO A 56 12.56 3.81 -6.96
CA PRO A 56 11.76 3.71 -5.75
C PRO A 56 10.27 3.43 -6.01
N VAL A 57 9.67 4.16 -6.96
CA VAL A 57 8.24 4.05 -7.27
C VAL A 57 7.93 2.72 -7.94
N VAL A 58 8.75 2.28 -8.89
CA VAL A 58 8.58 0.98 -9.57
C VAL A 58 8.67 -0.19 -8.58
N ILE A 59 9.64 -0.17 -7.65
CA ILE A 59 9.77 -1.22 -6.63
C ILE A 59 8.51 -1.30 -5.76
N ILE A 60 7.98 -0.15 -5.35
CA ILE A 60 6.76 -0.05 -4.55
C ILE A 60 5.55 -0.56 -5.34
N ALA A 61 5.40 -0.13 -6.59
CA ALA A 61 4.30 -0.52 -7.47
C ALA A 61 4.26 -2.03 -7.72
N VAL A 62 5.39 -2.63 -8.12
CA VAL A 62 5.49 -4.08 -8.39
C VAL A 62 5.10 -4.87 -7.14
N ARG A 63 5.64 -4.52 -5.97
CA ARG A 63 5.31 -5.21 -4.73
C ARG A 63 3.83 -5.08 -4.39
N GLU A 64 3.23 -3.89 -4.54
CA GLU A 64 1.82 -3.69 -4.24
C GLU A 64 0.89 -4.54 -5.10
N VAL A 65 1.18 -4.68 -6.39
CA VAL A 65 0.42 -5.54 -7.29
C VAL A 65 0.61 -7.02 -6.91
N VAL A 66 1.86 -7.48 -6.75
CA VAL A 66 2.18 -8.89 -6.43
C VAL A 66 1.54 -9.34 -5.13
N VAL A 67 1.67 -8.56 -4.05
CA VAL A 67 1.09 -8.92 -2.74
C VAL A 67 -0.44 -8.87 -2.79
N SER A 68 -1.02 -7.95 -3.57
CA SER A 68 -2.48 -7.89 -3.75
C SER A 68 -3.02 -9.14 -4.44
N ILE A 69 -2.40 -9.53 -5.56
CA ILE A 69 -2.76 -10.75 -6.28
C ILE A 69 -2.62 -11.98 -5.37
N TYR A 70 -1.51 -12.09 -4.64
CA TYR A 70 -1.29 -13.18 -3.69
C TYR A 70 -2.42 -13.28 -2.65
N ARG A 71 -2.83 -12.15 -2.05
CA ARG A 71 -3.92 -12.14 -1.06
C ARG A 71 -5.27 -12.52 -1.67
N VAL A 72 -5.55 -12.10 -2.90
CA VAL A 72 -6.78 -12.48 -3.61
C VAL A 72 -6.81 -13.98 -3.89
N VAL A 73 -5.72 -14.54 -4.43
CA VAL A 73 -5.62 -15.97 -4.76
C VAL A 73 -5.71 -16.86 -3.52
N VAL A 74 -5.02 -16.49 -2.44
CA VAL A 74 -5.07 -17.26 -1.18
C VAL A 74 -6.41 -17.09 -0.46
N GLY A 75 -6.99 -15.89 -0.51
CA GLY A 75 -8.33 -15.62 0.02
C GLY A 75 -9.41 -16.44 -0.69
N ALA A 76 -9.32 -16.60 -2.01
CA ALA A 76 -10.22 -17.45 -2.78
C ALA A 76 -10.14 -18.94 -2.39
N ARG A 77 -9.02 -19.37 -1.79
CA ARG A 77 -8.82 -20.73 -1.26
C ARG A 77 -9.26 -20.88 0.21
N GLY A 78 -9.99 -19.90 0.76
CA GLY A 78 -10.51 -19.92 2.12
C GLY A 78 -9.49 -19.55 3.19
N VAL A 79 -8.35 -18.98 2.82
CA VAL A 79 -7.28 -18.65 3.75
C VAL A 79 -7.14 -17.15 3.86
N SER A 80 -7.42 -16.64 5.06
CA SER A 80 -7.15 -15.26 5.42
C SER A 80 -5.64 -15.03 5.57
N VAL A 81 -5.08 -14.14 4.74
CA VAL A 81 -3.72 -13.63 4.94
C VAL A 81 -3.81 -12.24 5.56
N PRO A 82 -3.59 -12.10 6.89
CA PRO A 82 -3.62 -10.81 7.55
C PRO A 82 -2.43 -9.94 7.12
N ALA A 83 -2.64 -8.62 7.13
CA ALA A 83 -1.58 -7.64 6.89
C ALA A 83 -0.55 -7.69 8.02
N SER A 84 0.75 -7.76 7.68
CA SER A 84 1.81 -7.70 8.69
C SER A 84 1.94 -6.29 9.28
N ARG A 85 2.48 -6.17 10.51
CA ARG A 85 2.76 -4.85 11.11
C ARG A 85 3.71 -4.03 10.23
N ILE A 86 4.68 -4.68 9.60
CA ILE A 86 5.61 -4.04 8.65
C ILE A 86 4.86 -3.47 7.44
N ALA A 87 3.87 -4.18 6.91
CA ALA A 87 3.06 -3.68 5.80
C ALA A 87 2.25 -2.43 6.19
N LYS A 88 1.78 -2.32 7.44
CA LYS A 88 1.10 -1.11 7.94
C LYS A 88 2.06 0.08 8.05
N VAL A 89 3.23 -0.13 8.64
CA VAL A 89 4.26 0.93 8.77
C VAL A 89 4.72 1.40 7.39
N LYS A 90 4.87 0.47 6.42
CA LYS A 90 5.18 0.79 5.03
C LYS A 90 4.15 1.77 4.43
N THR A 91 2.86 1.46 4.52
CA THR A 91 1.80 2.33 3.98
C THR A 91 1.82 3.70 4.63
N LEU A 92 1.99 3.77 5.95
CA LEU A 92 2.09 5.05 6.66
C LEU A 92 3.31 5.86 6.19
N SER A 93 4.48 5.23 6.06
CA SER A 93 5.68 5.91 5.57
C SER A 93 5.52 6.45 4.13
N GLN A 94 4.79 5.72 3.27
CA GLN A 94 4.52 6.11 1.89
C GLN A 94 3.55 7.29 1.82
N GLN A 95 2.45 7.24 2.58
CA GLN A 95 1.48 8.34 2.64
C GLN A 95 2.10 9.63 3.21
N VAL A 96 2.97 9.50 4.22
CA VAL A 96 3.72 10.63 4.79
C VAL A 96 4.70 11.21 3.77
N SER A 97 5.44 10.37 3.06
CA SER A 97 6.38 10.81 2.02
C SER A 97 5.69 11.61 0.92
N VAL A 98 4.56 11.09 0.39
CA VAL A 98 3.77 11.79 -0.62
C VAL A 98 3.15 13.07 -0.05
N GLY A 99 2.65 13.05 1.18
CA GLY A 99 2.07 14.22 1.83
C GLY A 99 3.06 15.38 1.98
N PHE A 100 4.29 15.07 2.40
CA PHE A 100 5.37 16.07 2.50
C PHE A 100 5.88 16.54 1.15
N ALA A 101 5.97 15.66 0.15
CA ALA A 101 6.34 16.04 -1.21
C ALA A 101 5.30 16.98 -1.86
N LEU A 102 4.02 16.83 -1.50
CA LEU A 102 2.93 17.69 -1.99
C LEU A 102 2.70 18.95 -1.14
N ALA A 103 3.47 19.18 -0.07
CA ALA A 103 3.35 20.37 0.77
C ALA A 103 3.83 21.62 0.02
N PRO A 104 3.14 22.77 0.13
CA PRO A 104 3.56 23.98 -0.55
C PRO A 104 4.97 24.38 -0.11
N PHE A 105 5.86 24.51 -1.09
CA PHE A 105 7.29 24.82 -0.95
C PHE A 105 7.59 26.17 -0.26
N SER A 106 6.58 27.00 0.02
CA SER A 106 6.76 28.39 0.44
C SER A 106 7.10 28.58 1.92
N ALA A 107 7.20 27.53 2.75
CA ALA A 107 7.44 27.68 4.19
C ALA A 107 8.65 26.91 4.75
N VAL A 108 8.98 25.72 4.25
CA VAL A 108 10.12 24.90 4.71
C VAL A 108 10.54 23.96 3.57
N ASP A 109 11.84 23.93 3.22
CA ASP A 109 12.37 22.89 2.33
C ASP A 109 12.35 21.53 3.07
N MET A 110 11.35 20.72 2.76
CA MET A 110 11.14 19.39 3.36
C MET A 110 11.79 18.27 2.54
N ARG A 111 12.73 18.59 1.64
CA ARG A 111 13.41 17.62 0.78
C ARG A 111 13.95 16.41 1.52
N TYR A 112 14.68 16.65 2.60
CA TYR A 112 15.25 15.57 3.40
C TYR A 112 14.16 14.69 4.03
N THR A 113 13.04 15.27 4.47
CA THR A 113 11.94 14.56 5.10
C THR A 113 11.23 13.64 4.12
N TRP A 114 10.85 14.11 2.93
CA TRP A 114 10.15 13.26 1.97
C TRP A 114 11.08 12.22 1.32
N LEU A 115 12.38 12.52 1.13
CA LEU A 115 13.38 11.55 0.63
C LEU A 115 13.62 10.43 1.63
N THR A 116 13.87 10.76 2.89
CA THR A 116 14.14 9.75 3.94
C THR A 116 12.94 8.84 4.15
N THR A 117 11.73 9.40 4.17
CA THR A 117 10.50 8.62 4.28
C THR A 117 10.22 7.77 3.04
N LEU A 118 10.58 8.23 1.84
CA LEU A 118 10.50 7.43 0.59
C LEU A 118 11.42 6.22 0.67
N TRP A 119 12.69 6.41 1.02
CA TRP A 119 13.66 5.30 1.11
C TRP A 119 13.33 4.34 2.25
N LEU A 120 12.79 4.84 3.36
CA LEU A 120 12.24 4.01 4.43
C LEU A 120 11.06 3.17 3.91
N ALA A 121 10.15 3.76 3.12
CA ALA A 121 9.05 3.02 2.49
C ALA A 121 9.57 1.94 1.53
N VAL A 122 10.62 2.21 0.75
CA VAL A 122 11.29 1.22 -0.12
C VAL A 122 11.88 0.07 0.71
N GLY A 123 12.63 0.38 1.77
CA GLY A 123 13.20 -0.64 2.66
C GLY A 123 12.13 -1.55 3.27
N LEU A 124 11.07 -0.96 3.81
CA LEU A 124 9.94 -1.72 4.35
C LEU A 124 9.18 -2.51 3.26
N THR A 125 9.14 -2.00 2.04
CA THR A 125 8.54 -2.69 0.88
C THR A 125 9.32 -3.96 0.57
N ILE A 126 10.64 -3.91 0.53
CA ILE A 126 11.50 -5.06 0.26
C ILE A 126 11.35 -6.10 1.39
N ILE A 127 11.48 -5.68 2.65
CA ILE A 127 11.37 -6.58 3.81
C ILE A 127 10.01 -7.29 3.82
N SER A 128 8.93 -6.52 3.64
CA SER A 128 7.59 -7.10 3.62
C SER A 128 7.37 -7.97 2.38
N GLY A 129 7.89 -7.60 1.22
CA GLY A 129 7.84 -8.41 0.00
C GLY A 129 8.47 -9.79 0.22
N LEU A 130 9.66 -9.83 0.83
CA LEU A 130 10.33 -11.08 1.22
C LEU A 130 9.51 -11.91 2.20
N GLN A 131 8.88 -11.28 3.21
CA GLN A 131 8.00 -12.00 4.14
C GLN A 131 6.82 -12.66 3.44
N TYR A 132 6.22 -12.00 2.45
CA TYR A 132 5.13 -12.59 1.65
C TYR A 132 5.65 -13.68 0.70
N ALA A 133 6.81 -13.48 0.06
CA ALA A 133 7.43 -14.48 -0.79
C ALA A 133 7.77 -15.77 -0.01
N VAL A 134 8.37 -15.66 1.17
CA VAL A 134 8.66 -16.82 2.03
C VAL A 134 7.37 -17.54 2.46
N ARG A 135 6.29 -16.81 2.74
CA ARG A 135 4.98 -17.40 3.05
C ARG A 135 4.38 -18.12 1.84
N ALA A 136 4.54 -17.57 0.64
CA ALA A 136 4.07 -18.18 -0.59
C ALA A 136 4.86 -19.45 -0.96
N LEU A 137 6.17 -19.48 -0.65
CA LEU A 137 7.08 -20.59 -0.98
C LEU A 137 7.07 -21.74 0.06
N ARG A 138 6.51 -21.55 1.27
CA ARG A 138 6.46 -22.62 2.27
C ARG A 138 5.54 -23.76 1.79
N PRO A 139 6.04 -24.99 1.61
CA PRO A 139 5.27 -26.14 1.10
C PRO A 139 4.10 -26.60 1.98
N ALA A 140 3.86 -25.99 3.14
CA ALA A 140 2.72 -26.31 3.99
C ALA A 140 1.36 -25.82 3.42
N PHE A 141 1.37 -25.16 2.25
CA PHE A 141 0.18 -24.67 1.55
C PHE A 141 -0.29 -25.55 0.38
N SER A 142 0.28 -26.74 0.20
CA SER A 142 -0.26 -27.77 -0.69
C SER A 142 -0.98 -28.85 0.13
N LEU A 143 -2.31 -28.90 -0.01
CA LEU A 143 -3.11 -30.13 0.09
C LEU A 143 -3.20 -30.81 1.47
N ARG A 144 -3.95 -30.25 2.42
CA ARG A 144 -4.48 -31.05 3.56
C ARG A 144 -5.98 -30.94 3.84
N ARG A 145 -6.76 -30.31 2.94
CA ARG A 145 -8.23 -30.23 3.05
C ARG A 145 -8.99 -30.43 1.73
N ALA A 146 -8.38 -31.13 0.76
CA ALA A 146 -9.13 -31.74 -0.35
C ALA A 146 -9.39 -33.24 -0.11
N ALA A 147 -9.16 -33.72 1.12
CA ALA A 147 -9.31 -35.13 1.52
C ALA A 147 -10.18 -35.30 2.78
N LYS A 148 -11.12 -34.38 3.04
CA LYS A 148 -12.25 -34.60 3.96
C LYS A 148 -13.46 -33.85 3.45
#